data_AF-U2KWD6-F1
#
_entry.id   AF-U2KWD6-F1
#
_cell.length_a   1.000
_cell.length_b   1.000
_cell.length_c   1.000
_cell.angle_alpha   90.00
_cell.angle_beta   90.00
_cell.angle_gamma   90.00
#
_symmetry.space_group_name_H-M   'P 1'
#
loop_
_entity.id
_entity.type
_entity.pdbx_description
1 polymer ?
#
loop_
_entity_poly.entity_id
_entity_poly.type
_entity_poly.pdbx_seq_one_letter_code
_entity_poly.pdbx_strand_id
1 'polypeptide(L)'
;MLLELLLERLKAALRVKGNWAVYAAYDPAPFAKREESFLTVGITALETEQAFSDETYWYFPFSAAAQVRLLTTPETDAQVLYDRYWQTVVSGMLSAGCTVQKIRTGAPTEWKQFRKIALEGSFTLSGVFQIAKEEVLAP
;
A
#
# COMPACT_ATOMS: atom_id res chain seq x y z
N MET A 1 4.15 -15.26 1.41
CA MET A 1 4.81 -14.80 2.67
C MET A 1 5.30 -13.35 2.62
N LEU A 2 6.45 -13.00 2.03
CA LEU A 2 6.97 -11.61 2.10
C LEU A 2 6.00 -10.57 1.51
N LEU A 3 5.47 -10.82 0.32
CA LEU A 3 4.50 -9.94 -0.34
C LEU A 3 3.28 -9.65 0.54
N GLU A 4 2.70 -10.68 1.15
CA GLU A 4 1.50 -10.57 1.99
C GLU A 4 1.80 -9.82 3.30
N LEU A 5 2.95 -10.10 3.92
CA LEU A 5 3.39 -9.39 5.13
C LEU A 5 3.62 -7.91 4.86
N LEU A 6 4.27 -7.56 3.74
CA LEU A 6 4.44 -6.17 3.33
C LEU A 6 3.08 -5.52 3.07
N LEU A 7 2.18 -6.20 2.34
CA LEU A 7 0.86 -5.65 2.06
C LEU A 7 0.06 -5.38 3.35
N GLU A 8 0.02 -6.33 4.29
CA GLU A 8 -0.71 -6.14 5.55
C GLU A 8 -0.07 -5.05 6.41
N ARG A 9 1.26 -4.93 6.43
CA ARG A 9 1.94 -3.81 7.09
C ARG A 9 1.52 -2.46 6.50
N LEU A 10 1.49 -2.33 5.18
CA LEU A 10 1.05 -1.10 4.52
C LEU A 10 -0.43 -0.81 4.80
N LYS A 11 -1.30 -1.82 4.74
CA LYS A 11 -2.72 -1.69 5.08
C LYS A 11 -2.91 -1.22 6.52
N ALA A 12 -2.17 -1.80 7.46
CA ALA A 12 -2.22 -1.41 8.88
C ALA A 12 -1.81 0.06 9.07
N ALA A 13 -0.71 0.49 8.46
CA ALA A 13 -0.25 1.88 8.55
C ALA A 13 -1.28 2.88 8.00
N LEU A 14 -1.94 2.54 6.89
CA LEU A 14 -3.01 3.38 6.30
C LEU A 14 -4.26 3.44 7.20
N ARG A 15 -4.66 2.32 7.81
CA ARG A 15 -5.82 2.26 8.73
C ARG A 15 -5.61 3.06 10.03
N VAL A 16 -4.37 3.16 10.51
CA VAL A 16 -4.06 3.93 11.72
C VAL A 16 -4.25 5.43 11.49
N LYS A 17 -3.98 5.92 10.27
CA LYS A 17 -4.02 7.36 9.95
C LYS A 17 -5.38 7.83 9.44
N GLY A 18 -6.21 6.92 8.96
CA GLY A 18 -7.55 7.26 8.50
C GLY A 18 -8.52 6.13 8.81
N ASN A 19 -9.71 6.50 9.26
CA ASN A 19 -10.84 5.60 9.50
C ASN A 19 -11.48 5.14 8.17
N TRP A 20 -10.66 4.68 7.23
CA TRP A 20 -11.01 4.33 5.87
C TRP A 20 -10.84 2.83 5.68
N ALA A 21 -11.76 2.20 4.95
CA ALA A 21 -11.53 0.85 4.47
C ALA A 21 -10.29 0.81 3.56
N VAL A 22 -9.40 -0.15 3.80
CA VAL A 22 -8.19 -0.38 3.00
C VAL A 22 -8.22 -1.78 2.42
N TYR A 23 -8.31 -1.85 1.10
CA TYR A 23 -8.38 -3.08 0.32
C TYR A 23 -7.06 -3.33 -0.42
N ALA A 24 -6.79 -4.59 -0.74
CA ALA A 24 -5.75 -4.90 -1.72
C ALA A 24 -6.21 -4.43 -3.11
N ALA A 25 -5.28 -3.95 -3.94
CA ALA A 25 -5.59 -3.55 -5.32
C ALA A 25 -6.16 -4.71 -6.16
N TYR A 26 -5.78 -5.94 -5.82
CA TYR A 26 -6.22 -7.19 -6.42
C TYR A 26 -7.21 -7.98 -5.54
N ASP A 27 -7.89 -7.29 -4.61
CA ASP A 27 -8.93 -7.91 -3.79
C ASP A 27 -10.10 -8.41 -4.67
N PRO A 28 -10.45 -9.72 -4.60
CA PRO A 28 -11.50 -10.31 -5.44
C PRO A 28 -12.91 -9.91 -5.00
N ALA A 29 -13.09 -9.26 -3.85
CA ALA A 29 -14.39 -8.82 -3.37
C ALA A 29 -15.03 -7.84 -4.37
N PRO A 30 -16.33 -8.01 -4.70
CA PRO A 30 -17.02 -7.15 -5.63
C PRO A 30 -16.89 -5.68 -5.27
N PHE A 31 -16.48 -4.86 -6.23
CA PHE A 31 -16.29 -3.42 -6.03
C PHE A 31 -17.55 -2.73 -5.49
N ALA A 32 -18.74 -3.20 -5.89
CA ALA A 32 -20.04 -2.70 -5.45
C ALA A 32 -20.32 -2.90 -3.95
N LYS A 33 -19.58 -3.78 -3.26
CA LYS A 33 -19.69 -4.00 -1.81
C LYS A 33 -18.71 -3.17 -0.99
N ARG A 34 -17.87 -2.36 -1.65
CA ARG A 34 -16.89 -1.50 -0.97
C ARG A 34 -17.57 -0.21 -0.52
N GLU A 35 -16.96 0.44 0.47
CA GLU A 35 -17.44 1.71 0.99
C GLU A 35 -17.50 2.79 -0.09
N GLU A 36 -18.22 3.87 0.21
CA GLU A 36 -18.31 5.01 -0.69
C GLU A 36 -16.94 5.65 -0.94
N SER A 37 -16.10 5.73 0.09
CA SER A 37 -14.76 6.27 0.00
C SER A 37 -13.78 5.29 0.65
N PHE A 38 -12.74 4.89 -0.06
CA PHE A 38 -11.83 3.84 0.41
C PHE A 38 -10.43 3.96 -0.22
N LEU A 39 -9.49 3.22 0.36
CA LEU A 39 -8.13 3.08 -0.13
C LEU A 39 -7.92 1.72 -0.79
N THR A 40 -7.13 1.69 -1.86
CA THR A 40 -6.52 0.46 -2.35
C THR A 40 -5.01 0.57 -2.28
N VAL A 41 -4.35 -0.48 -1.82
CA VAL A 41 -2.89 -0.61 -1.85
C VAL A 41 -2.49 -1.86 -2.61
N GLY A 42 -1.48 -1.76 -3.47
CA GLY A 42 -0.92 -2.88 -4.19
C GLY A 42 0.59 -2.74 -4.31
N ILE A 43 1.30 -3.86 -4.18
CA ILE A 43 2.73 -3.93 -4.48
C ILE A 43 2.85 -4.21 -5.98
N THR A 44 3.52 -3.30 -6.70
CA THR A 44 3.66 -3.34 -8.16
C THR A 44 5.00 -3.95 -8.60
N ALA A 45 6.01 -3.91 -7.73
CA ALA A 45 7.28 -4.59 -7.93
C ALA A 45 7.83 -5.03 -6.56
N LEU A 46 8.46 -6.20 -6.52
CA LEU A 46 9.16 -6.71 -5.35
C LEU A 46 10.39 -7.47 -5.84
N GLU A 47 11.55 -7.02 -5.41
CA GLU A 47 12.85 -7.60 -5.72
C GLU A 47 13.54 -7.99 -4.42
N THR A 48 14.17 -9.15 -4.42
CA THR A 48 15.00 -9.62 -3.32
C THR A 48 16.44 -9.71 -3.77
N GLU A 49 17.35 -9.28 -2.92
CA GLU A 49 18.79 -9.38 -3.18
C GLU A 49 19.36 -10.69 -2.62
N GLN A 50 20.67 -10.86 -2.72
CA GLN A 50 21.35 -12.04 -2.20
C GLN A 50 21.13 -12.17 -0.69
N ALA A 51 20.55 -13.31 -0.28
CA ALA A 51 20.32 -13.60 1.13
C ALA A 51 21.65 -13.85 1.86
N PHE A 52 21.67 -13.48 3.14
CA PHE A 52 22.77 -13.79 4.05
C PHE A 52 22.21 -14.38 5.35
N SER A 53 23.07 -14.98 6.18
CA SER A 53 22.63 -15.57 7.45
C SER A 53 23.67 -15.45 8.54
N ASP A 54 23.19 -15.52 9.79
CA ASP A 54 24.00 -15.80 10.98
C ASP A 54 23.65 -17.19 11.52
N GLU A 55 24.01 -17.50 12.77
CA GLU A 55 23.72 -18.82 13.37
C GLU A 55 22.22 -19.09 13.56
N THR A 56 21.38 -18.06 13.66
CA THR A 56 19.97 -18.17 14.07
C THR A 56 18.99 -17.83 12.95
N TYR A 57 19.35 -16.93 12.04
CA TYR A 57 18.42 -16.33 11.09
C TYR A 57 18.93 -16.31 9.65
N TRP A 58 17.97 -16.37 8.72
CA TRP A 58 18.14 -15.93 7.34
C TRP A 58 17.64 -14.50 7.16
N TYR A 59 18.41 -13.70 6.44
CA TYR A 59 18.13 -12.32 6.09
C TYR A 59 17.95 -12.19 4.59
N PHE A 60 16.83 -11.60 4.19
CA PHE A 60 16.45 -11.37 2.80
C PHE A 60 16.26 -9.87 2.58
N PRO A 61 17.29 -9.16 2.11
CA PRO A 61 17.13 -7.78 1.69
C PRO A 61 16.14 -7.70 0.55
N PHE A 62 15.30 -6.67 0.56
CA PHE A 62 14.29 -6.45 -0.45
C PHE A 62 14.14 -4.98 -0.78
N SER A 63 13.68 -4.74 -2.01
CA SER A 63 13.15 -3.47 -2.48
C SER A 63 11.78 -3.69 -3.10
N ALA A 64 10.83 -2.83 -2.77
CA ALA A 64 9.45 -2.93 -3.21
C ALA A 64 8.94 -1.58 -3.72
N ALA A 65 8.13 -1.61 -4.76
CA ALA A 65 7.31 -0.48 -5.20
C ALA A 65 5.85 -0.76 -4.87
N ALA A 66 5.19 0.22 -4.27
CA ALA A 66 3.79 0.16 -3.91
C ALA A 66 3.02 1.32 -4.56
N GLN A 67 1.77 1.05 -4.88
CA GLN A 67 0.83 2.02 -5.40
C GLN A 67 -0.36 2.11 -4.45
N VAL A 68 -0.71 3.33 -4.04
CA VAL A 68 -1.87 3.59 -3.21
C VAL A 68 -2.81 4.53 -3.92
N ARG A 69 -4.08 4.13 -4.00
CA ARG A 69 -5.16 4.95 -4.53
C ARG A 69 -6.17 5.27 -3.44
N LEU A 70 -6.63 6.51 -3.46
CA LEU A 70 -7.79 6.99 -2.74
C LEU A 70 -8.94 7.12 -3.73
N LEU A 71 -10.01 6.39 -3.51
CA LEU A 71 -11.21 6.42 -4.34
C LEU A 71 -12.36 7.03 -3.54
N THR A 72 -13.09 7.96 -4.15
CA THR A 72 -14.26 8.62 -3.57
C THR A 72 -15.29 8.94 -4.66
N THR A 73 -16.43 9.51 -4.30
CA THR A 73 -17.44 9.93 -5.27
C THR A 73 -17.01 11.14 -6.10
N PRO A 74 -17.49 11.29 -7.35
CA PRO A 74 -17.13 12.40 -8.23
C PRO A 74 -17.55 13.78 -7.70
N GLU A 75 -18.53 13.84 -6.79
CA GLU A 75 -19.02 15.08 -6.17
C GLU A 75 -18.07 15.57 -5.06
N THR A 76 -17.07 14.79 -4.68
CA THR A 76 -16.09 15.20 -3.67
C THR A 76 -15.24 16.35 -4.20
N ASP A 77 -15.20 17.45 -3.43
CA ASP A 77 -14.35 18.58 -3.73
C ASP A 77 -12.86 18.17 -3.85
N ALA A 78 -12.18 18.71 -4.86
CA ALA A 78 -10.82 18.33 -5.18
C ALA A 78 -9.84 18.70 -4.05
N GLN A 79 -10.00 19.86 -3.40
CA GLN A 79 -9.13 20.28 -2.31
C GLN A 79 -9.29 19.34 -1.10
N VAL A 80 -10.54 19.01 -0.74
CA VAL A 80 -10.83 18.05 0.32
C VAL A 80 -10.20 16.68 0.03
N LEU A 81 -10.25 16.24 -1.23
CA LEU A 81 -9.65 14.99 -1.66
C LEU A 81 -8.12 15.01 -1.50
N TYR A 82 -7.46 16.10 -1.90
CA TYR A 82 -6.01 16.28 -1.74
C TYR A 82 -5.57 16.33 -0.28
N ASP A 83 -6.26 17.11 0.54
CA ASP A 83 -5.96 17.25 1.97
C ASP A 83 -6.06 15.89 2.67
N ARG A 84 -7.13 15.13 2.39
CA ARG A 84 -7.33 13.77 2.91
C ARG A 84 -6.24 12.82 2.44
N TYR A 85 -5.86 12.90 1.16
CA TYR A 85 -4.79 12.08 0.60
C TYR A 85 -3.47 12.33 1.34
N TRP A 86 -3.13 13.59 1.57
CA TRP A 86 -1.88 13.94 2.26
C TRP A 86 -1.88 13.49 3.72
N GLN A 87 -2.96 13.80 4.45
CA GLN A 87 -3.10 13.47 5.87
C GLN A 87 -3.13 11.96 6.13
N THR A 88 -3.76 11.19 5.23
CA THR A 88 -3.95 9.75 5.44
C THR A 88 -2.90 8.92 4.68
N VAL A 89 -2.84 9.07 3.36
CA VAL A 89 -2.04 8.19 2.50
C VAL A 89 -0.56 8.52 2.63
N VAL A 90 -0.18 9.78 2.43
CA VAL A 90 1.24 10.16 2.48
C VAL A 90 1.78 9.96 3.89
N SER A 91 1.10 10.47 4.92
CA SER A 91 1.50 10.25 6.33
C SER A 91 1.57 8.76 6.70
N GLY A 92 0.58 7.97 6.31
CA GLY A 92 0.53 6.53 6.58
C GLY A 92 1.70 5.79 5.93
N MET A 93 1.94 6.03 4.64
CA MET A 93 3.04 5.38 3.90
C MET A 93 4.42 5.78 4.46
N LEU A 94 4.63 7.06 4.78
CA LEU A 94 5.87 7.51 5.42
C LEU A 94 6.08 6.83 6.79
N SER A 95 5.02 6.68 7.59
CA SER A 95 5.10 5.99 8.88
C SER A 95 5.39 4.49 8.75
N ALA A 96 5.05 3.88 7.60
CA ALA A 96 5.40 2.51 7.28
C ALA A 96 6.87 2.35 6.85
N GLY A 97 7.64 3.44 6.72
CA GLY A 97 9.01 3.47 6.23
C GLY A 97 9.12 3.59 4.71
N CYS A 98 8.03 3.93 4.02
CA CYS A 98 8.08 4.15 2.58
C CYS A 98 8.62 5.55 2.24
N THR A 99 9.16 5.67 1.04
CA THR A 99 9.52 6.95 0.42
C THR A 99 8.53 7.25 -0.71
N VAL A 100 8.12 8.51 -0.83
CA VAL A 100 7.27 8.95 -1.95
C VAL A 100 8.12 8.99 -3.22
N GLN A 101 7.70 8.28 -4.26
CA GLN A 101 8.29 8.41 -5.60
C GLN A 101 7.54 9.44 -6.44
N LYS A 102 6.22 9.34 -6.48
CA LYS A 102 5.38 10.19 -7.32
C LYS A 102 3.99 10.30 -6.74
N ILE A 103 3.43 11.50 -6.73
CA ILE A 103 2.01 11.71 -6.44
C ILE A 103 1.43 12.42 -7.66
N ARG A 104 0.31 11.91 -8.18
CA ARG A 104 -0.38 12.57 -9.28
C ARG A 104 -1.18 13.74 -8.71
N THR A 105 -0.75 14.97 -9.02
CA THR A 105 -1.35 16.23 -8.53
C THR A 105 -2.21 16.96 -9.57
N GLY A 106 -2.48 16.34 -10.73
CA GLY A 106 -3.41 16.86 -11.75
C GLY A 106 -4.88 16.50 -11.47
N ALA A 107 -5.79 16.72 -12.42
CA ALA A 107 -7.19 16.33 -12.22
C ALA A 107 -7.31 14.85 -11.75
N PRO A 108 -8.13 14.57 -10.71
CA PRO A 108 -8.37 13.20 -10.25
C PRO A 108 -8.82 12.31 -11.42
N THR A 109 -8.40 11.05 -11.39
CA THR A 109 -8.75 10.12 -12.48
C THR A 109 -10.18 9.65 -12.31
N GLU A 110 -11.04 9.90 -13.30
CA GLU A 110 -12.42 9.39 -13.29
C GLU A 110 -12.48 7.92 -13.70
N TRP A 111 -13.13 7.12 -12.87
CA TRP A 111 -13.42 5.72 -13.10
C TRP A 111 -14.92 5.59 -13.37
N LYS A 112 -15.32 5.92 -14.59
CA LYS A 112 -16.74 6.05 -14.99
C LYS A 112 -17.57 4.80 -14.73
N GLN A 113 -17.00 3.61 -14.95
CA GLN A 113 -17.66 2.33 -14.70
C GLN A 113 -18.10 2.17 -13.23
N PHE A 114 -17.34 2.74 -12.31
CA PHE A 114 -17.59 2.62 -10.87
C PHE A 114 -18.14 3.90 -10.24
N ARG A 115 -18.35 4.96 -11.04
CA ARG A 115 -18.70 6.31 -10.59
C ARG A 115 -17.81 6.75 -9.42
N LYS A 116 -16.49 6.69 -9.61
CA LYS A 116 -15.49 7.16 -8.65
C LYS A 116 -14.50 8.12 -9.29
N ILE A 117 -13.90 8.97 -8.48
CA ILE A 117 -12.66 9.67 -8.78
C ILE A 117 -11.54 9.09 -7.93
N ALA A 118 -10.31 9.10 -8.47
CA ALA A 118 -9.15 8.53 -7.82
C ALA A 118 -7.95 9.48 -7.80
N LEU A 119 -7.31 9.59 -6.64
CA LEU A 119 -5.95 10.08 -6.50
C LEU A 119 -5.00 8.91 -6.30
N GLU A 120 -3.83 8.98 -6.94
CA GLU A 120 -2.85 7.91 -6.96
C GLU A 120 -1.46 8.42 -6.61
N GLY A 121 -0.74 7.61 -5.84
CA GLY A 121 0.66 7.83 -5.49
C GLY A 121 1.44 6.52 -5.53
N SER A 122 2.69 6.64 -5.95
CA SER A 122 3.69 5.59 -6.00
C SER A 122 4.71 5.82 -4.90
N PHE A 123 5.05 4.74 -4.21
CA PHE A 123 5.93 4.72 -3.05
C PHE A 123 6.93 3.58 -3.20
N THR A 124 8.11 3.73 -2.60
CA THR A 124 9.09 2.65 -2.48
C THR A 124 9.35 2.30 -1.04
N LEU A 125 9.71 1.05 -0.78
CA LEU A 125 10.10 0.55 0.52
C LEU A 125 11.25 -0.43 0.32
N SER A 126 12.30 -0.28 1.11
CA SER A 126 13.40 -1.26 1.16
C SER A 126 13.64 -1.66 2.60
N GLY A 127 14.15 -2.87 2.80
CA GLY A 127 14.40 -3.39 4.13
C GLY A 127 15.00 -4.79 4.09
N VAL A 128 15.05 -5.42 5.26
CA VAL A 128 15.51 -6.80 5.40
C VAL A 128 14.41 -7.61 6.07
N PHE A 129 14.01 -8.70 5.44
CA PHE A 129 13.10 -9.67 6.01
C PHE A 129 13.89 -10.78 6.70
N GLN A 130 13.47 -11.16 7.91
CA GLN A 130 14.18 -12.11 8.76
C GLN A 130 13.32 -13.35 8.99
N ILE A 131 13.90 -14.54 8.86
CA ILE A 131 13.24 -15.83 9.13
C ILE A 131 14.15 -16.65 10.04
N ALA A 132 13.60 -17.25 11.10
CA ALA A 132 14.36 -18.17 11.95
C ALA A 132 14.72 -19.45 11.17
N LYS A 133 15.96 -19.94 11.32
CA LYS A 133 16.41 -21.15 10.60
C LYS A 133 15.61 -22.40 10.96
N GLU A 134 15.09 -22.48 12.18
CA GLU A 134 14.22 -23.57 12.64
C GLU A 134 12.88 -23.61 11.90
N GLU A 135 12.33 -22.46 11.52
CA GLU A 135 11.05 -22.37 10.78
C GLU A 135 11.19 -22.77 9.30
N VAL A 136 12.41 -22.75 8.74
CA VAL A 136 12.69 -23.20 7.37
C VAL A 136 12.74 -24.73 7.27
N LEU A 137 12.95 -25.42 8.40
CA LEU A 137 13.10 -26.89 8.47
C LEU A 137 11.82 -27.61 8.90
N ALA A 138 10.75 -26.88 9.25
CA ALA A 138 9.46 -27.48 9.53
C ALA A 138 8.74 -27.81 8.20
N PRO A 139 8.34 -29.08 7.98
CA PRO A 139 7.70 -29.53 6.74
C PRO A 139 6.31 -28.94 6.49
#